data_AF-A0A0K0DE20-F1
#
_entry.id   AF-A0A0K0DE20-F1
#
_cell.length_a   1.000
_cell.length_b   1.000
_cell.length_c   1.000
_cell.angle_alpha   90.00
_cell.angle_beta   90.00
_cell.angle_gamma   90.00
#
_symmetry.space_group_name_H-M   'P 1'
#
loop_
_entity.id
_entity.type
_entity.pdbx_description
1 polymer ?
#
loop_
_entity_poly.entity_id
_entity_poly.type
_entity_poly.pdbx_seq_one_letter_code
_entity_poly.pdbx_strand_id
1 'polypeptide(L)'
;MKEDQMGRQECERELGELEKAFLKKMEEFLSNHRDVLLPKQTEFVEHKIKLMRKKIFPSQRNSKVKSNKPPNGSQVMQEKTAFDLFCSTKMDKYIDRPAEVRLKKLRKKFDKLPDDKKEIFEKLAQIR
;
A
#
# COMPACT_ATOMS: atom_id res chain seq x y z
N MET A 1 23.93 -20.32 -13.94
CA MET A 1 23.76 -21.29 -12.83
C MET A 1 22.27 -21.54 -12.67
N LYS A 2 21.80 -22.80 -12.71
CA LYS A 2 20.43 -23.13 -12.31
C LYS A 2 20.39 -22.96 -10.80
N GLU A 3 19.68 -21.96 -10.31
CA GLU A 3 19.59 -21.70 -8.87
C GLU A 3 18.91 -22.89 -8.18
N ASP A 4 19.52 -23.36 -7.09
CA ASP A 4 18.97 -24.44 -6.27
C ASP A 4 17.70 -23.94 -5.55
N GLN A 5 16.59 -24.08 -6.24
CA GLN A 5 15.28 -23.62 -5.78
C GLN A 5 14.82 -24.40 -4.53
N MET A 6 15.31 -25.62 -4.34
CA MET A 6 15.00 -26.46 -3.19
C MET A 6 15.74 -25.99 -1.94
N GLY A 7 17.04 -25.73 -2.04
CA GLY A 7 17.82 -25.14 -0.94
C GLY A 7 17.29 -23.77 -0.51
N ARG A 8 16.79 -22.95 -1.43
CA ARG A 8 16.14 -21.67 -1.09
C ARG A 8 14.87 -21.86 -0.27
N GLN A 9 14.01 -22.80 -0.66
CA GLN A 9 12.78 -23.10 0.07
C GLN A 9 13.05 -23.63 1.48
N GLU A 10 14.10 -24.45 1.64
CA GLU A 10 14.51 -24.96 2.95
C GLU A 10 15.01 -23.83 3.86
N CYS A 11 15.89 -22.96 3.35
CA CYS A 11 16.36 -21.77 4.07
C CYS A 11 15.20 -20.84 4.47
N GLU A 12 14.22 -20.63 3.59
CA GLU A 12 13.03 -19.82 3.88
C GLU A 12 12.17 -20.43 5.00
N ARG A 13 12.01 -21.75 4.99
CA ARG A 13 11.29 -22.48 6.04
C ARG A 13 12.00 -22.34 7.39
N GLU A 14 13.30 -22.61 7.44
CA GLU A 14 14.11 -22.50 8.66
C GLU A 14 14.10 -21.07 9.23
N LEU A 15 14.23 -20.08 8.34
CA LEU A 15 14.10 -18.67 8.73
C LEU A 15 12.73 -18.40 9.37
N GLY A 16 11.66 -18.90 8.78
CA GLY A 16 10.31 -18.75 9.33
C GLY A 16 10.11 -19.40 10.70
N GLU A 17 10.76 -20.54 10.95
CA GLU A 17 10.74 -21.22 12.25
C GLU A 17 11.54 -20.46 13.31
N LEU A 18 12.74 -19.98 12.95
CA LEU A 18 13.57 -19.14 13.81
C LEU A 18 12.86 -17.83 14.19
N GLU A 19 12.18 -17.19 13.25
CA GLU A 19 11.39 -15.98 13.50
C GLU A 19 10.25 -16.23 14.49
N LYS A 20 9.54 -17.36 14.36
CA LYS A 20 8.49 -17.77 15.32
C LYS A 20 9.06 -18.02 16.72
N ALA A 21 10.19 -18.73 16.81
CA ALA A 21 10.85 -19.01 18.08
C ALA A 21 11.34 -17.72 18.75
N PHE A 22 11.91 -16.80 17.97
CA PHE A 22 12.36 -15.50 18.46
C PHE A 22 11.21 -14.64 18.97
N LEU A 23 10.08 -14.63 18.25
CA LEU A 23 8.87 -13.94 18.69
C LEU A 23 8.40 -14.46 20.06
N LYS A 24 8.35 -15.78 20.24
CA LYS A 24 7.96 -16.39 21.51
C LYS A 24 8.87 -15.95 22.65
N LYS A 25 10.19 -15.97 22.44
CA LYS A 25 11.17 -15.50 23.44
C LYS A 25 10.98 -14.03 23.81
N MET A 26 10.63 -13.17 22.85
CA MET A 26 10.34 -11.76 23.16
C MET A 26 9.07 -11.57 23.98
N GLU A 27 8.04 -12.38 23.73
CA GLU A 27 6.80 -12.35 24.51
C GLU A 27 7.05 -12.84 25.95
N GLU A 28 7.82 -13.92 26.11
CA GLU A 28 8.26 -14.42 27.42
C GLU A 28 9.11 -13.38 28.16
N PHE A 29 10.07 -12.75 27.47
CA PHE A 29 10.90 -11.69 28.04
C PHE A 29 10.04 -10.52 28.55
N LEU A 30 9.10 -10.04 27.74
CA LEU A 30 8.23 -8.94 28.16
C LEU A 30 7.34 -9.34 29.35
N SER A 31 6.82 -10.57 29.35
CA SER A 31 6.00 -11.08 30.45
C SER A 31 6.80 -11.21 31.75
N ASN A 32 8.06 -11.67 31.68
CA ASN A 32 8.90 -11.93 32.85
C ASN A 32 9.55 -10.66 33.43
N HIS A 33 9.71 -9.61 32.62
CA HIS A 33 10.43 -8.39 33.00
C HIS A 33 9.56 -7.14 32.99
N ARG A 34 8.24 -7.28 32.88
CA ARG A 34 7.32 -6.14 32.75
C ARG A 34 7.43 -5.11 33.86
N ASP A 35 7.67 -5.58 35.08
CA ASP A 35 7.72 -4.74 36.28
C ASP A 35 9.09 -4.05 36.47
N VAL A 36 10.11 -4.50 35.73
CA VAL A 36 11.49 -3.98 35.81
C VAL A 36 11.80 -3.03 34.65
N LEU A 37 11.14 -3.21 33.51
CA LEU A 37 11.35 -2.39 32.32
C LEU A 37 10.77 -0.98 32.50
N LEU A 38 11.53 0.03 32.09
CA LEU A 38 11.02 1.39 32.01
C LEU A 38 9.93 1.49 30.93
N PRO A 39 8.97 2.42 31.05
CA PRO A 39 7.86 2.54 30.10
C PRO A 39 8.29 2.58 28.62
N LYS A 40 9.33 3.35 28.29
CA LYS A 40 9.86 3.43 26.92
C LYS A 40 10.48 2.13 26.41
N GLN A 41 11.07 1.32 27.30
CA GLN A 41 11.65 0.03 26.95
C GLN A 41 10.53 -1.00 26.70
N THR A 42 9.52 -1.01 27.56
CA THR A 42 8.30 -1.81 27.40
C THR A 42 7.62 -1.50 26.08
N GLU A 43 7.37 -0.22 25.78
CA GLU A 43 6.78 0.22 24.51
C GLU A 43 7.59 -0.23 23.28
N PHE A 44 8.93 -0.16 23.35
CA PHE A 44 9.79 -0.60 22.27
C PHE A 44 9.65 -2.10 22.00
N VAL A 45 9.68 -2.92 23.06
CA VAL A 45 9.55 -4.38 22.96
C VAL A 45 8.15 -4.75 22.46
N GLU A 46 7.09 -4.13 22.99
CA GLU A 46 5.71 -4.30 22.51
C GLU A 46 5.56 -3.96 21.03
N HIS A 47 6.16 -2.85 20.59
CA HIS A 47 6.15 -2.44 19.19
C HIS A 47 6.86 -3.47 18.31
N LYS A 48 8.02 -3.97 18.74
CA LYS A 48 8.78 -4.99 18.01
C LYS A 48 8.02 -6.32 17.92
N ILE A 49 7.39 -6.78 19.01
CA ILE A 49 6.49 -7.96 19.04
C ILE A 49 5.38 -7.77 18.01
N LYS A 50 4.73 -6.60 18.02
CA LYS A 50 3.62 -6.28 17.10
C LYS A 50 4.04 -6.31 15.63
N LEU A 51 5.21 -5.77 15.28
CA LEU A 51 5.73 -5.82 13.91
C LEU A 51 6.07 -7.25 13.48
N MET A 52 6.70 -8.03 14.35
CA MET A 52 7.06 -9.42 14.07
C MET A 52 5.82 -10.32 13.91
N ARG A 53 4.82 -10.20 14.80
CA ARG A 53 3.54 -10.91 14.64
C ARG A 53 2.89 -10.62 13.29
N LYS A 54 2.91 -9.36 12.83
CA LYS A 54 2.37 -8.98 11.50
C LYS A 54 3.13 -9.61 10.35
N LYS A 55 4.45 -9.80 10.47
CA LYS A 55 5.28 -10.44 9.45
C LYS A 55 5.04 -11.94 9.40
N ILE A 56 5.03 -12.60 10.55
CA ILE A 56 4.96 -14.05 10.69
C ILE A 56 3.52 -14.57 10.48
N PHE A 57 2.52 -13.82 10.93
CA PHE A 57 1.10 -14.19 10.86
C PHE A 57 0.28 -13.17 10.07
N PRO A 58 0.51 -13.03 8.76
CA PRO A 58 -0.23 -12.07 7.92
C PRO A 58 -1.75 -12.36 7.86
N SER A 59 -2.15 -13.63 8.09
CA SER A 59 -3.55 -14.08 8.13
C SER A 59 -4.32 -13.60 9.37
N GLN A 60 -3.63 -13.27 10.48
CA GLN A 60 -4.24 -12.67 11.67
C GLN A 60 -4.41 -11.15 11.57
N ARG A 61 -4.20 -10.55 10.37
CA ARG A 61 -4.83 -9.27 10.10
C ARG A 61 -6.32 -9.49 10.30
N ASN A 62 -6.88 -8.90 11.35
CA ASN A 62 -8.32 -8.68 11.48
C ASN A 62 -8.86 -8.51 10.07
N SER A 63 -9.84 -9.33 9.69
CA SER A 63 -10.69 -9.21 8.52
C SER A 63 -11.43 -7.87 8.58
N LYS A 64 -10.69 -6.77 8.62
CA LYS A 64 -11.17 -5.46 8.23
C LYS A 64 -11.39 -5.63 6.75
N VAL A 65 -12.65 -5.94 6.44
CA VAL A 65 -13.36 -5.58 5.20
C VAL A 65 -12.44 -4.76 4.33
N LYS A 66 -12.10 -5.30 3.15
CA LYS A 66 -11.27 -4.67 2.11
C LYS A 66 -11.62 -3.19 1.94
N SER A 67 -11.09 -2.35 2.80
CA SER A 67 -10.95 -0.93 2.55
C SER A 67 -9.73 -0.88 1.67
N ASN A 68 -9.96 -0.82 0.36
CA ASN A 68 -8.99 -0.43 -0.67
C ASN A 68 -8.45 0.98 -0.36
N LYS A 69 -7.78 1.16 0.77
CA LYS A 69 -6.91 2.30 1.01
C LYS A 69 -5.49 1.82 0.70
N PRO A 70 -4.90 2.29 -0.40
CA PRO A 70 -3.55 1.90 -0.76
C PRO A 70 -2.59 2.30 0.36
N PRO A 71 -1.51 1.53 0.58
CA PRO A 71 -0.42 1.94 1.45
C PRO A 71 0.16 3.25 0.90
N ASN A 72 0.40 4.21 1.80
CA ASN A 72 1.12 5.44 1.49
C ASN A 72 2.35 5.11 0.62
N GLY A 73 2.33 5.59 -0.63
CA GLY A 73 3.45 5.49 -1.56
C GLY A 73 3.24 4.57 -2.77
N SER A 74 2.20 3.73 -2.79
CA SER A 74 1.88 2.93 -3.99
C SER A 74 0.43 3.13 -4.35
N GLN A 75 0.14 4.21 -5.08
CA GLN A 75 -1.04 4.22 -5.93
C GLN A 75 -0.90 3.01 -6.83
N VAL A 76 -1.71 1.96 -6.59
CA VAL A 76 -2.13 1.08 -7.67
C VAL A 76 -2.61 2.05 -8.74
N MET A 77 -1.82 2.20 -9.80
CA MET A 77 -2.17 3.01 -10.96
C MET A 77 -3.46 2.38 -11.48
N GLN A 78 -4.60 2.90 -11.03
CA GLN A 78 -5.82 2.75 -11.79
C GLN A 78 -5.46 3.28 -13.18
N GLU A 79 -5.65 2.45 -14.20
CA GLU A 79 -5.48 2.80 -15.60
C GLU A 79 -6.20 4.14 -15.81
N LYS A 80 -5.44 5.23 -15.82
CA LYS A 80 -6.02 6.56 -15.91
C LYS A 80 -6.52 6.68 -17.33
N THR A 81 -7.83 6.86 -17.50
CA THR A 81 -8.39 7.08 -18.83
C THR A 81 -7.85 8.40 -19.39
N ALA A 82 -7.94 8.58 -20.72
CA ALA A 82 -7.57 9.84 -21.37
C ALA A 82 -8.27 11.05 -20.72
N PHE A 83 -9.51 10.86 -20.25
CA PHE A 83 -10.26 11.87 -19.53
C PHE A 83 -9.69 12.17 -18.13
N ASP A 84 -9.22 11.16 -17.40
CA ASP A 84 -8.59 11.33 -16.09
C ASP A 84 -7.26 12.08 -16.21
N LEU A 85 -6.49 11.76 -17.25
CA LEU A 85 -5.28 12.50 -17.61
C LEU A 85 -5.61 13.96 -17.93
N PHE A 86 -6.63 14.22 -18.74
CA PHE A 86 -7.08 15.58 -19.02
C PHE A 86 -7.50 16.32 -17.74
N CYS A 87 -8.27 15.69 -16.85
CA CYS A 87 -8.66 16.27 -15.58
C CYS A 87 -7.44 16.64 -14.72
N SER A 88 -6.39 15.80 -14.73
CA SER A 88 -5.13 16.09 -14.03
C SER A 88 -4.42 17.35 -14.52
N THR A 89 -4.57 17.71 -15.80
CA THR A 89 -4.02 18.95 -16.36
C THR A 89 -4.85 20.20 -16.03
N LYS A 90 -6.06 20.05 -15.48
CA LYS A 90 -7.02 21.13 -15.18
C LYS A 90 -7.43 21.12 -13.71
N MET A 91 -6.48 20.78 -12.84
CA MET A 91 -6.68 20.77 -11.38
C MET A 91 -6.97 22.16 -10.80
N ASP A 92 -6.64 23.23 -11.53
CA ASP A 92 -6.94 24.63 -11.21
C ASP A 92 -8.37 25.08 -11.59
N LYS A 93 -9.08 24.33 -12.44
CA LYS A 93 -10.38 24.76 -12.98
C LYS A 93 -11.56 24.24 -12.16
N TYR A 94 -12.51 25.13 -11.90
CA TYR A 94 -13.78 24.84 -11.21
C TYR A 94 -13.60 24.30 -9.78
N ILE A 95 -12.53 24.71 -9.08
CA ILE A 95 -12.25 24.31 -7.69
C ILE A 95 -13.31 24.84 -6.72
N ASP A 96 -13.89 26.00 -7.03
CA ASP A 96 -14.98 26.65 -6.31
C ASP A 96 -16.30 25.88 -6.33
N ARG A 97 -16.39 24.82 -7.15
CA ARG A 97 -17.64 24.08 -7.41
C ARG A 97 -17.59 22.67 -6.82
N PRO A 98 -18.76 22.08 -6.52
CA PRO A 98 -18.87 20.69 -6.12
C PRO A 98 -18.24 19.76 -7.18
N ALA A 99 -17.61 18.68 -6.71
CA ALA A 99 -16.85 17.74 -7.55
C ALA A 99 -17.67 17.22 -8.75
N GLU A 100 -18.95 16.93 -8.56
CA GLU A 100 -19.84 16.44 -9.61
C GLU A 100 -20.07 17.46 -10.74
N VAL A 101 -20.26 18.73 -10.38
CA VAL A 101 -20.48 19.82 -11.34
C VAL A 101 -19.20 20.12 -12.10
N ARG A 102 -18.07 20.07 -11.39
CA ARG A 102 -16.73 20.20 -11.97
C ARG A 102 -16.45 19.11 -13.00
N LEU A 103 -16.70 17.84 -12.67
CA LEU A 103 -16.50 16.72 -13.59
C LEU A 103 -17.38 16.85 -14.84
N LYS A 104 -18.66 17.23 -14.70
CA LYS A 104 -19.55 17.49 -15.85
C LYS A 104 -19.01 18.59 -16.78
N LYS A 105 -18.47 19.68 -16.22
CA LYS A 105 -17.88 20.79 -17.00
C LYS A 105 -16.57 20.38 -17.68
N LEU A 106 -15.71 19.63 -16.99
CA LEU A 106 -14.47 19.11 -17.55
C LEU A 106 -14.74 18.08 -18.65
N ARG A 107 -15.74 17.22 -18.49
CA ARG A 107 -16.15 16.25 -19.52
C ARG A 107 -16.60 16.95 -20.80
N LYS A 108 -17.47 17.96 -20.70
CA LYS A 108 -17.87 18.78 -21.85
C LYS A 108 -16.70 19.49 -22.53
N LYS A 109 -15.64 19.85 -21.79
CA LYS A 109 -14.43 20.43 -22.38
C LYS A 109 -13.58 19.38 -23.09
N PHE A 110 -13.46 18.19 -22.50
CA PHE A 110 -12.76 17.07 -23.09
C PHE A 110 -13.43 16.63 -24.40
N ASP A 111 -14.75 16.47 -24.41
CA ASP A 111 -15.49 16.07 -25.62
C ASP A 111 -15.38 17.12 -26.74
N LYS A 112 -15.22 18.41 -26.38
CA LYS A 112 -15.00 19.54 -27.30
C LYS A 112 -13.53 19.77 -27.70
N LEU A 113 -12.59 18.97 -27.20
CA LEU A 113 -11.21 19.08 -27.66
C LEU A 113 -11.11 18.62 -29.12
N PRO A 114 -10.23 19.24 -29.93
CA PRO A 114 -9.81 18.69 -31.21
C PRO A 114 -9.26 17.28 -31.04
N ASP A 115 -9.47 16.44 -32.04
CA ASP A 115 -9.11 15.01 -31.97
C ASP A 115 -7.60 14.81 -31.80
N ASP A 116 -6.77 15.64 -32.43
CA ASP A 116 -5.31 15.67 -32.22
C ASP A 116 -4.93 15.80 -30.73
N LYS A 117 -5.70 16.60 -29.97
CA LYS A 117 -5.43 16.81 -28.54
C LYS A 117 -5.97 15.67 -27.68
N LYS A 118 -7.06 15.03 -28.09
CA LYS A 118 -7.60 13.84 -27.41
C LYS A 118 -6.67 12.64 -27.61
N GLU A 119 -6.16 12.46 -28.82
CA GLU A 119 -5.26 11.37 -29.19
C GLU A 119 -3.98 11.37 -28.33
N ILE A 120 -3.44 12.55 -27.99
CA ILE A 120 -2.31 12.67 -27.06
C ILE A 120 -2.65 12.05 -25.70
N PHE A 121 -3.82 12.34 -25.13
CA PHE A 121 -4.23 11.79 -23.85
C PHE A 121 -4.55 10.29 -23.93
N GLU A 122 -5.06 9.81 -25.08
CA GLU A 122 -5.29 8.38 -25.32
C GLU A 122 -3.98 7.59 -25.42
N LYS A 123 -3.01 8.08 -26.20
CA LYS A 123 -1.66 7.48 -26.26
C LYS A 123 -0.99 7.46 -24.90
N LEU A 124 -1.08 8.54 -24.13
CA LEU A 124 -0.52 8.61 -22.77
C LEU A 124 -1.21 7.66 -21.79
N ALA A 125 -2.49 7.34 -22.01
CA ALA A 125 -3.21 6.35 -21.21
C ALA A 125 -2.79 4.91 -21.56
N GLN A 126 -2.43 4.65 -22.82
CA GLN A 126 -2.04 3.32 -23.33
C GLN A 126 -0.58 2.92 -23.00
N ILE A 127 0.31 3.89 -22.75
CA ILE A 127 1.75 3.65 -22.51
C ILE A 127 2.06 3.16 -21.07
N ARG A 128 1.04 3.02 -20.20
CA ARG A 128 1.21 2.85 -18.75
C ARG A 128 0.95 1.46 -18.22
#